data_AF-A0A1T5GBR6-F1
#
_entry.id   AF-A0A1T5GBR6-F1
#
_cell.length_a   1.000
_cell.length_b   1.000
_cell.length_c   1.000
_cell.angle_alpha   90.00
_cell.angle_beta   90.00
_cell.angle_gamma   90.00
#
_symmetry.space_group_name_H-M   'P 1'
#
loop_
_entity.id
_entity.type
_entity.pdbx_description
1 polymer ?
#
loop_
_entity_poly.entity_id
_entity_poly.type
_entity_poly.pdbx_seq_one_letter_code
_entity_poly.pdbx_strand_id
1 'polypeptide(L)'
;MSIVSNNIKYLRRLNGLTQEQFARKIAIKRSLLGAYEEARANPNLTNLKNMAAAFGITVDNLLKNDLRKLRETPDMSLPMNAGRPMTVSHSGNVPTPAQTRIPAFSEPQPLSKIIEKYQQQEPEIRMVSKQVNFKPVNGEPQSQPVPVAQPIAPAQPIFQNQPVAQNQPLIQNPPVNVRPDAQLPVFNNQFQGSQFNAQVEEKVVNYPTIQWVAKNLQAEYLANFQNPGYLNQLPVFQLPNLPMGYYRAFESGSDFAYPGSILVGTFVRNWYDIKDGMQYIFVLRGHGFVYRTAFNQVKTSGILLLTSDVADVEELEVPLQDVQEVWEVKAFVSLQLPTPQPSLERVSLLVDELQQELNQYRS
;
A
#
# COMPACT_ATOMS: atom_id res chain seq x y z
N MET A 1 -1.91 35.82 -17.87
CA MET A 1 -1.07 35.02 -16.95
C MET A 1 -1.13 33.57 -17.38
N SER A 2 0.03 32.91 -17.53
CA SER A 2 0.09 31.50 -17.91
C SER A 2 -0.50 30.61 -16.81
N ILE A 3 -1.30 29.60 -17.18
CA ILE A 3 -1.85 28.59 -16.26
C ILE A 3 -0.75 27.93 -15.44
N VAL A 4 0.40 27.71 -16.06
CA VAL A 4 1.61 27.14 -15.45
C VAL A 4 2.14 28.05 -14.35
N SER A 5 2.31 29.35 -14.63
CA SER A 5 2.78 30.33 -13.64
C SER A 5 1.87 30.40 -12.41
N ASN A 6 0.56 30.35 -12.62
CA ASN A 6 -0.43 30.34 -11.54
C ASN A 6 -0.35 29.04 -10.71
N ASN A 7 -0.19 27.90 -11.37
CA ASN A 7 -0.04 26.60 -10.71
C ASN A 7 1.25 26.52 -9.89
N ILE A 8 2.37 27.05 -10.39
CA ILE A 8 3.65 27.11 -9.66
C ILE A 8 3.49 27.93 -8.38
N LYS A 9 2.92 29.13 -8.50
CA LYS A 9 2.67 30.03 -7.36
C LYS A 9 1.71 29.40 -6.35
N TYR A 10 0.70 28.67 -6.83
CA TYR A 10 -0.26 27.96 -6.00
C TYR A 10 0.40 26.82 -5.22
N LEU A 11 1.16 25.93 -5.89
CA LEU A 11 1.89 24.83 -5.26
C LEU A 11 2.84 25.32 -4.17
N ARG A 12 3.53 26.44 -4.42
CA ARG A 12 4.41 27.05 -3.42
C ARG A 12 3.67 27.52 -2.19
N ARG A 13 2.58 28.28 -2.38
CA ARG A 13 1.75 28.79 -1.28
C ARG A 13 1.09 27.68 -0.48
N LEU A 14 0.63 26.64 -1.17
CA LEU A 14 -0.01 25.48 -0.55
C LEU A 14 0.94 24.76 0.42
N ASN A 15 2.21 24.64 0.04
CA ASN A 15 3.22 23.98 0.87
C ASN A 15 3.91 24.94 1.87
N GLY A 16 3.45 26.20 1.97
CA GLY A 16 4.04 27.21 2.87
C GLY A 16 5.50 27.58 2.54
N LEU A 17 5.97 27.33 1.32
CA LEU A 17 7.38 27.50 0.96
C LEU A 17 7.71 28.94 0.51
N THR A 18 8.89 29.44 0.89
CA THR A 18 9.47 30.65 0.28
C THR A 18 9.90 30.36 -1.16
N GLN A 19 10.03 31.39 -2.01
CA GLN A 19 10.54 31.22 -3.38
C GLN A 19 11.93 30.57 -3.40
N GLU A 20 12.77 30.92 -2.43
CA GLU A 20 14.10 30.34 -2.27
C GLU A 20 14.05 28.84 -1.93
N GLN A 21 13.21 28.45 -0.97
CA GLN A 21 13.05 27.04 -0.57
C GLN A 21 12.44 26.19 -1.69
N PHE A 22 11.44 26.73 -2.40
CA PHE A 22 10.84 26.05 -3.54
C PHE A 22 11.86 25.86 -4.67
N ALA A 23 12.66 26.88 -4.97
CA ALA A 23 13.70 26.82 -5.99
C ALA A 23 14.77 25.77 -5.65
N ARG A 24 15.21 25.73 -4.38
CA ARG A 24 16.11 24.69 -3.87
C ARG A 24 15.52 23.28 -4.01
N LYS A 25 14.22 23.10 -3.70
CA LYS A 25 13.53 21.81 -3.76
C LYS A 25 13.46 21.22 -5.17
N ILE A 26 13.33 22.06 -6.20
CA ILE A 26 13.29 21.64 -7.62
C ILE A 26 14.64 21.80 -8.35
N ALA A 27 15.71 22.10 -7.59
CA ALA A 27 17.07 22.30 -8.07
C ALA A 27 17.24 23.40 -9.13
N ILE A 28 16.59 24.55 -8.95
CA ILE A 28 16.76 25.75 -9.80
C ILE A 28 17.19 26.99 -8.99
N LYS A 29 17.70 28.01 -9.69
CA LYS A 29 18.01 29.31 -9.08
C LYS A 29 16.72 30.04 -8.68
N ARG A 30 16.73 30.73 -7.53
CA ARG A 30 15.57 31.53 -7.06
C ARG A 30 15.11 32.61 -8.03
N SER A 31 16.04 33.27 -8.72
CA SER A 31 15.71 34.24 -9.77
C SER A 31 14.91 33.62 -10.91
N LEU A 32 15.22 32.38 -11.28
CA LEU A 32 14.53 31.65 -12.33
C LEU A 32 13.11 31.24 -11.91
N LEU A 33 12.93 30.83 -10.65
CA LEU A 33 11.59 30.56 -10.11
C LEU A 33 10.71 31.83 -10.10
N GLY A 34 11.27 32.98 -9.70
CA GLY A 34 10.55 34.25 -9.75
C GLY A 34 10.08 34.61 -11.16
N ALA A 35 10.94 34.41 -12.16
CA ALA A 35 10.57 34.62 -13.56
C ALA A 35 9.44 33.68 -14.04
N TYR A 36 9.38 32.45 -13.52
CA TYR A 36 8.29 31.50 -13.80
C TYR A 36 6.97 31.91 -13.14
N GLU A 37 6.97 32.34 -11.88
CA GLU A 37 5.76 32.79 -11.17
C GLU A 37 5.17 34.06 -11.77
N GLU A 38 6.01 34.95 -12.30
CA GLU A 38 5.62 36.22 -12.91
C GLU A 38 5.30 36.11 -14.41
N ALA A 39 5.31 34.88 -14.96
CA ALA A 39 5.11 34.58 -16.38
C ALA A 39 6.08 35.32 -17.32
N ARG A 40 7.27 35.71 -16.83
CA ARG A 40 8.35 36.31 -17.63
C ARG A 40 9.18 35.26 -18.37
N ALA A 41 9.18 34.02 -17.86
CA ALA A 41 9.84 32.89 -18.49
C ALA A 41 8.96 31.64 -18.41
N ASN A 42 9.13 30.74 -19.38
CA ASN A 42 8.47 29.43 -19.38
C ASN A 42 9.42 28.35 -18.83
N PRO A 43 8.95 27.47 -17.94
CA PRO A 43 9.76 26.38 -17.43
C PRO A 43 10.07 25.35 -18.52
N ASN A 44 11.33 24.90 -18.59
CA ASN A 44 11.74 23.80 -19.47
C ASN A 44 11.12 22.48 -18.97
N LEU A 45 10.96 21.50 -19.85
CA LEU A 45 10.47 20.15 -19.56
C LEU A 45 11.20 19.51 -18.38
N THR A 46 12.53 19.68 -18.27
CA THR A 46 13.30 19.18 -17.12
C THR A 46 12.84 19.81 -15.80
N ASN A 47 12.62 21.13 -15.78
CA ASN A 47 12.16 21.84 -14.58
C ASN A 47 10.70 21.49 -14.25
N LEU A 48 9.86 21.29 -15.27
CA LEU A 48 8.48 20.80 -15.11
C LEU A 48 8.45 19.40 -14.52
N LYS A 49 9.32 18.48 -14.99
CA LYS A 49 9.48 17.13 -14.44
C LYS A 49 9.98 17.16 -12.99
N ASN A 50 10.96 18.00 -12.68
CA ASN A 50 11.46 18.16 -11.31
C ASN A 50 10.38 18.69 -10.37
N MET A 51 9.55 19.62 -10.83
CA MET A 51 8.43 20.14 -10.06
C MET A 51 7.32 19.09 -9.89
N ALA A 52 6.98 18.36 -10.95
CA ALA A 52 6.06 17.23 -10.89
C ALA A 52 6.50 16.19 -9.85
N ALA A 53 7.78 15.81 -9.87
CA ALA A 53 8.38 14.91 -8.89
C ALA A 53 8.35 15.47 -7.45
N ALA A 54 8.67 16.76 -7.27
CA ALA A 54 8.76 17.38 -5.94
C ALA A 54 7.41 17.56 -5.23
N PHE A 55 6.31 17.61 -5.98
CA PHE A 55 4.95 17.83 -5.46
C PHE A 55 3.99 16.67 -5.73
N GLY A 56 4.50 15.56 -6.28
CA GLY A 56 3.70 14.37 -6.58
C GLY A 56 2.67 14.54 -7.70
N ILE A 57 2.70 15.64 -8.45
CA ILE A 57 1.74 15.93 -9.53
C ILE A 57 2.28 15.43 -10.89
N THR A 58 1.41 15.23 -11.88
CA THR A 58 1.86 14.97 -13.25
C THR A 58 2.17 16.28 -13.99
N VAL A 59 3.10 16.23 -14.94
CA VAL A 59 3.43 17.38 -15.80
C VAL A 59 2.20 17.85 -16.58
N ASP A 60 1.37 16.92 -17.07
CA ASP A 60 0.12 17.24 -17.75
C ASP A 60 -0.84 18.03 -16.86
N ASN A 61 -0.97 17.69 -15.58
CA ASN A 61 -1.85 18.41 -14.66
C ASN A 61 -1.33 19.85 -14.44
N LEU A 62 -0.02 20.02 -14.31
CA LEU A 62 0.63 21.32 -14.18
C LEU A 62 0.42 22.24 -15.39
N LEU A 63 0.24 21.66 -16.58
CA LEU A 63 0.08 22.39 -17.84
C LEU A 63 -1.37 22.62 -18.27
N LYS A 64 -2.26 21.64 -18.05
CA LYS A 64 -3.62 21.62 -18.62
C LYS A 64 -4.71 21.98 -17.60
N ASN A 65 -4.48 21.74 -16.31
CA ASN A 65 -5.49 21.92 -15.27
C ASN A 65 -5.14 23.10 -14.35
N ASP A 66 -6.15 23.87 -13.93
CA ASP A 66 -5.94 24.93 -12.94
C ASP A 66 -6.02 24.31 -11.53
N LEU A 67 -4.86 24.17 -10.89
CA LEU A 67 -4.73 23.57 -9.56
C LEU A 67 -5.49 24.35 -8.48
N ARG A 68 -5.84 25.61 -8.74
CA ARG A 68 -6.65 26.43 -7.82
C ARG A 68 -8.09 25.93 -7.72
N LYS A 69 -8.61 25.30 -8.78
CA LYS A 69 -10.02 24.87 -8.90
C LYS A 69 -10.24 23.41 -8.51
N LEU A 70 -9.18 22.61 -8.48
CA LEU A 70 -9.24 21.18 -8.13
C LEU A 70 -9.48 20.89 -6.64
N ARG A 71 -9.81 21.91 -5.82
CA ARG A 71 -9.94 21.82 -4.37
C ARG A 71 -11.25 22.37 -3.79
N GLU A 72 -12.27 22.62 -4.62
CA GLU A 72 -13.66 22.72 -4.11
C GLU A 72 -14.25 21.35 -3.75
N THR A 73 -13.50 20.27 -3.98
CA THR A 73 -13.76 18.94 -3.40
C THR A 73 -12.51 18.48 -2.65
N PRO A 74 -12.57 18.21 -1.34
CA PRO A 74 -11.44 17.76 -0.55
C PRO A 74 -11.24 16.26 -0.76
N ASP A 75 -10.86 15.85 -1.96
CA ASP A 75 -10.31 14.52 -2.18
C ASP A 75 -9.48 14.53 -3.47
N MET A 76 -8.16 14.36 -3.36
CA MET A 76 -7.33 13.78 -4.43
C MET A 76 -5.88 13.61 -3.97
N SER A 77 -5.53 12.39 -3.55
CA SER A 77 -4.16 11.88 -3.64
C SER A 77 -3.76 11.73 -5.11
N LEU A 78 -2.59 12.27 -5.48
CA LEU A 78 -2.06 12.25 -6.84
C LEU A 78 -1.44 10.87 -7.18
N PRO A 79 -1.70 10.29 -8.36
CA PRO A 79 -1.06 9.06 -8.79
C PRO A 79 0.31 9.37 -9.44
N MET A 80 1.39 8.93 -8.80
CA MET A 80 2.75 8.90 -9.36
C MET A 80 2.89 7.70 -10.31
N ASN A 81 3.22 7.98 -11.57
CA ASN A 81 3.32 7.03 -12.68
C ASN A 81 4.76 6.49 -12.82
N ALA A 82 4.93 5.17 -12.83
CA ALA A 82 6.11 4.48 -13.37
C ALA A 82 5.85 4.18 -14.86
N GLY A 83 6.86 4.40 -15.70
CA GLY A 83 6.71 4.65 -17.12
C GLY A 83 6.40 3.45 -18.02
N ARG A 84 5.89 3.77 -19.22
CA ARG A 84 5.97 2.91 -20.41
C ARG A 84 7.01 3.48 -21.41
N PRO A 85 7.77 2.62 -22.11
CA PRO A 85 8.77 2.99 -23.12
C PRO A 85 8.16 3.23 -24.51
N MET A 86 8.82 4.08 -25.31
CA MET A 86 8.49 4.36 -26.71
C MET A 86 9.45 3.59 -27.64
N THR A 87 8.88 2.98 -28.69
CA THR A 87 9.58 2.30 -29.78
C THR A 87 10.20 3.32 -30.73
N VAL A 88 11.43 3.10 -31.21
CA VAL A 88 11.91 3.58 -32.51
C VAL A 88 12.94 2.58 -33.06
N SER A 89 12.69 2.10 -34.27
CA SER A 89 13.56 1.31 -35.11
C SER A 89 14.55 2.19 -35.89
N HIS A 90 15.84 1.86 -35.88
CA HIS A 90 16.75 2.02 -37.03
C HIS A 90 18.02 1.16 -36.91
N SER A 91 18.41 0.60 -38.05
CA SER A 91 19.47 -0.37 -38.29
C SER A 91 20.88 0.24 -38.21
N GLY A 92 21.86 -0.49 -37.66
CA GLY A 92 23.28 -0.15 -37.73
C GLY A 92 24.13 -0.99 -36.77
N ASN A 93 25.21 -1.58 -37.27
CA ASN A 93 25.98 -2.65 -36.64
C ASN A 93 27.27 -2.12 -35.94
N VAL A 94 27.71 -2.82 -34.86
CA VAL A 94 29.08 -2.88 -34.23
C VAL A 94 29.45 -1.81 -33.15
N PRO A 95 30.31 -2.07 -32.12
CA PRO A 95 30.60 -3.26 -31.28
C PRO A 95 30.39 -3.02 -29.75
N THR A 96 30.47 -4.10 -28.96
CA THR A 96 30.42 -4.17 -27.49
C THR A 96 31.56 -3.45 -26.77
N PRO A 97 31.29 -2.81 -25.62
CA PRO A 97 32.18 -2.99 -24.46
C PRO A 97 31.43 -3.27 -23.13
N ALA A 98 32.03 -4.18 -22.35
CA ALA A 98 31.97 -4.44 -20.90
C ALA A 98 30.71 -4.06 -20.08
N GLN A 99 30.12 -5.08 -19.46
CA GLN A 99 29.06 -4.99 -18.46
C GLN A 99 29.53 -4.28 -17.18
N THR A 100 28.84 -3.21 -16.76
CA THR A 100 28.91 -2.66 -15.40
C THR A 100 27.65 -3.10 -14.66
N ARG A 101 27.78 -4.10 -13.77
CA ARG A 101 26.72 -4.52 -12.83
C ARG A 101 26.61 -3.51 -11.70
N ILE A 102 25.41 -3.02 -11.42
CA ILE A 102 25.06 -2.23 -10.22
C ILE A 102 24.21 -3.14 -9.31
N PRO A 103 24.42 -3.14 -7.97
CA PRO A 103 24.10 -4.27 -7.12
C PRO A 103 22.65 -4.31 -6.61
N ALA A 104 22.15 -5.52 -6.43
CA ALA A 104 20.87 -5.80 -5.78
C ALA A 104 20.95 -5.51 -4.27
N PHE A 105 19.97 -4.77 -3.76
CA PHE A 105 19.74 -4.62 -2.32
C PHE A 105 19.39 -6.01 -1.75
N SER A 106 20.25 -6.49 -0.85
CA SER A 106 20.02 -7.71 -0.08
C SER A 106 19.28 -7.37 1.21
N GLU A 107 18.38 -8.29 1.57
CA GLU A 107 17.59 -8.32 2.79
C GLU A 107 18.46 -8.16 4.06
N PRO A 108 18.02 -7.38 5.07
CA PRO A 108 18.83 -7.13 6.26
C PRO A 108 19.09 -8.43 7.02
N GLN A 109 20.38 -8.77 7.19
CA GLN A 109 20.80 -9.96 7.91
C GLN A 109 20.51 -9.81 9.43
N PRO A 110 20.18 -10.92 10.12
CA PRO A 110 19.94 -10.91 11.56
C PRO A 110 21.19 -10.51 12.35
N LEU A 111 20.99 -9.84 13.49
CA LEU A 111 22.04 -9.25 14.33
C LEU A 111 23.12 -10.24 14.79
N SER A 112 22.79 -11.53 14.86
CA SER A 112 23.71 -12.63 15.22
C SER A 112 24.93 -12.72 14.30
N LYS A 113 24.75 -12.47 13.00
CA LYS A 113 25.81 -12.53 11.99
C LYS A 113 26.79 -11.35 12.05
N ILE A 114 26.40 -10.27 12.73
CA ILE A 114 27.21 -9.06 12.89
C ILE A 114 28.13 -9.21 14.11
N ILE A 115 27.67 -9.87 15.17
CA ILE A 115 28.43 -10.06 16.43
C ILE A 115 29.67 -10.96 16.21
N GLU A 116 29.55 -12.03 15.42
CA GLU A 116 30.70 -12.89 15.04
C GLU A 116 31.77 -12.12 14.25
N LYS A 117 31.39 -11.04 13.54
CA LYS A 117 32.32 -10.25 12.72
C LYS A 117 33.17 -9.27 13.54
N TYR A 118 32.80 -9.01 14.79
CA TYR A 118 33.51 -8.07 15.68
C TYR A 118 34.21 -8.73 16.86
N GLN A 119 34.19 -10.07 16.96
CA GLN A 119 35.03 -10.79 17.92
C GLN A 119 36.48 -10.83 17.38
N GLN A 120 37.29 -9.84 17.77
CA GLN A 120 38.72 -9.81 17.44
C GLN A 120 39.45 -10.92 18.23
N GLN A 121 40.07 -11.85 17.52
CA GLN A 121 41.08 -12.75 18.08
C GLN A 121 42.39 -11.98 18.27
N GLU A 122 42.96 -12.05 19.48
CA GLU A 122 44.28 -11.48 19.79
C GLU A 122 45.38 -12.16 18.96
N PRO A 123 46.39 -11.42 18.47
CA PRO A 123 47.46 -12.00 17.66
C PRO A 123 48.47 -12.77 18.53
N GLU A 124 48.77 -14.01 18.14
CA GLU A 124 49.89 -14.79 18.69
C GLU A 124 51.25 -14.18 18.31
N ILE A 125 52.10 -13.96 19.32
CA ILE A 125 53.48 -13.50 19.16
C ILE A 125 54.33 -14.67 18.64
N ARG A 126 54.76 -14.62 17.37
CA ARG A 126 55.72 -15.59 16.81
C ARG A 126 57.16 -15.09 16.98
N MET A 127 57.95 -15.79 17.79
CA MET A 127 59.41 -15.63 17.83
C MET A 127 60.05 -16.21 16.57
N VAL A 128 61.00 -15.49 15.95
CA VAL A 128 61.77 -15.96 14.79
C VAL A 128 63.22 -16.13 15.19
N SER A 129 63.73 -17.37 15.16
CA SER A 129 65.18 -17.64 15.14
C SER A 129 65.65 -17.74 13.69
N LYS A 130 66.67 -16.97 13.32
CA LYS A 130 67.23 -16.92 11.96
C LYS A 130 68.45 -17.85 11.88
N GLN A 131 68.31 -19.01 11.23
CA GLN A 131 69.46 -19.86 10.91
C GLN A 131 70.19 -19.33 9.67
N VAL A 132 71.51 -19.19 9.78
CA VAL A 132 72.40 -18.73 8.70
C VAL A 132 73.16 -19.95 8.17
N ASN A 133 72.92 -20.34 6.92
CA ASN A 133 73.72 -21.36 6.23
C ASN A 133 74.76 -20.67 5.35
N PHE A 134 76.05 -20.95 5.60
CA PHE A 134 77.13 -20.57 4.71
C PHE A 134 77.36 -21.66 3.66
N LYS A 135 77.55 -21.25 2.39
CA LYS A 135 77.96 -22.14 1.30
C LYS A 135 79.49 -22.20 1.22
N PRO A 136 80.12 -23.38 1.12
CA PRO A 136 81.50 -23.49 0.66
C PRO A 136 81.57 -23.53 -0.88
N VAL A 137 82.74 -23.16 -1.39
CA VAL A 137 83.07 -22.87 -2.80
C VAL A 137 83.95 -24.00 -3.40
N ASN A 138 83.91 -24.14 -4.74
CA ASN A 138 84.60 -25.10 -5.66
C ASN A 138 83.80 -26.41 -5.90
N GLY A 139 83.44 -26.87 -7.12
CA GLY A 139 84.09 -26.90 -8.44
C GLY A 139 84.78 -28.27 -8.57
N GLU A 140 84.26 -29.33 -9.21
CA GLU A 140 83.86 -29.58 -10.61
C GLU A 140 83.14 -30.97 -10.73
N PRO A 141 82.72 -31.47 -11.93
CA PRO A 141 81.50 -32.28 -12.10
C PRO A 141 81.73 -33.80 -12.19
N GLN A 142 80.68 -34.61 -11.96
CA GLN A 142 80.41 -35.85 -12.75
C GLN A 142 79.12 -36.63 -12.40
N SER A 143 78.39 -36.97 -13.49
CA SER A 143 77.62 -38.21 -13.83
C SER A 143 76.48 -38.80 -12.98
N GLN A 144 75.42 -39.17 -13.73
CA GLN A 144 74.23 -39.98 -13.37
C GLN A 144 74.59 -41.42 -12.94
N PRO A 145 73.64 -42.16 -12.31
CA PRO A 145 72.79 -43.07 -13.10
C PRO A 145 71.31 -43.19 -12.65
N VAL A 146 70.45 -43.58 -13.60
CA VAL A 146 69.08 -44.16 -13.48
C VAL A 146 69.16 -45.70 -13.32
N PRO A 147 68.08 -46.49 -13.16
CA PRO A 147 66.75 -46.32 -12.54
C PRO A 147 66.33 -47.52 -11.64
N VAL A 148 65.26 -47.40 -10.83
CA VAL A 148 64.46 -48.57 -10.35
C VAL A 148 62.97 -48.24 -10.40
N ALA A 149 62.18 -49.23 -10.80
CA ALA A 149 60.86 -49.12 -11.37
C ALA A 149 59.70 -49.50 -10.42
N GLN A 150 58.54 -48.84 -10.66
CA GLN A 150 57.12 -49.28 -10.50
C GLN A 150 56.51 -49.48 -9.10
N PRO A 151 55.14 -49.51 -8.94
CA PRO A 151 54.04 -49.33 -9.92
C PRO A 151 53.04 -48.21 -9.54
N ILE A 152 52.54 -47.40 -10.48
CA ILE A 152 51.26 -47.50 -11.23
C ILE A 152 50.02 -47.74 -10.35
N ALA A 153 49.25 -46.66 -10.14
CA ALA A 153 47.83 -46.69 -9.77
C ALA A 153 47.00 -46.13 -10.96
N PRO A 154 45.81 -46.69 -11.26
CA PRO A 154 45.16 -46.51 -12.55
C PRO A 154 44.45 -45.16 -12.72
N ALA A 155 44.57 -44.64 -13.94
CA ALA A 155 43.90 -43.46 -14.46
C ALA A 155 42.42 -43.74 -14.82
N GLN A 156 41.63 -42.68 -14.75
CA GLN A 156 40.26 -42.59 -15.20
C GLN A 156 40.11 -42.83 -16.72
N PRO A 157 38.98 -43.35 -17.21
CA PRO A 157 38.58 -43.13 -18.58
C PRO A 157 37.81 -41.82 -18.71
N ILE A 158 38.37 -40.95 -19.56
CA ILE A 158 37.68 -39.82 -20.20
C ILE A 158 36.76 -40.42 -21.27
N PHE A 159 35.44 -40.24 -21.12
CA PHE A 159 34.53 -40.23 -22.27
C PHE A 159 33.92 -38.84 -22.43
N GLN A 160 34.19 -38.35 -23.62
CA GLN A 160 33.76 -37.17 -24.33
C GLN A 160 32.24 -37.18 -24.55
N ASN A 161 31.53 -36.12 -24.15
CA ASN A 161 30.61 -35.36 -25.02
C ASN A 161 29.82 -34.30 -24.23
N GLN A 162 29.85 -33.08 -24.77
CA GLN A 162 29.01 -31.94 -24.39
C GLN A 162 27.53 -32.23 -24.72
N PRO A 163 26.55 -31.76 -23.92
CA PRO A 163 25.18 -31.62 -24.39
C PRO A 163 24.95 -30.26 -25.04
N VAL A 164 24.57 -30.32 -26.32
CA VAL A 164 23.93 -29.24 -27.07
C VAL A 164 22.45 -29.17 -26.65
N ALA A 165 21.97 -27.95 -26.47
CA ALA A 165 20.60 -27.61 -26.12
C ALA A 165 19.58 -28.10 -27.17
N GLN A 166 18.45 -28.65 -26.73
CA GLN A 166 17.18 -28.67 -27.48
C GLN A 166 16.00 -28.94 -26.52
N ASN A 167 15.16 -27.91 -26.37
CA ASN A 167 13.72 -27.87 -26.08
C ASN A 167 13.06 -29.11 -25.43
N GLN A 168 12.60 -28.93 -24.19
CA GLN A 168 11.50 -29.72 -23.62
C GLN A 168 10.18 -28.92 -23.63
N PRO A 169 9.03 -29.58 -23.86
CA PRO A 169 7.72 -28.97 -23.97
C PRO A 169 7.03 -28.73 -22.62
N LEU A 170 6.32 -27.59 -22.57
CA LEU A 170 5.11 -27.25 -21.81
C LEU A 170 4.62 -28.27 -20.76
N ILE A 171 4.86 -27.96 -19.48
CA ILE A 171 3.98 -28.44 -18.40
C ILE A 171 2.79 -27.47 -18.34
N GLN A 172 1.61 -28.06 -18.55
CA GLN A 172 0.31 -27.41 -18.54
C GLN A 172 -0.02 -26.92 -17.12
N ASN A 173 -0.30 -25.63 -16.99
CA ASN A 173 -1.05 -25.13 -15.84
C ASN A 173 -2.45 -25.79 -15.84
N PRO A 174 -3.01 -26.17 -14.68
CA PRO A 174 -4.38 -26.67 -14.64
C PRO A 174 -5.34 -25.60 -15.17
N PRO A 175 -6.40 -25.99 -15.89
CA PRO A 175 -7.32 -25.03 -16.48
C PRO A 175 -8.00 -24.26 -15.36
N VAL A 176 -7.76 -22.94 -15.33
CA VAL A 176 -8.65 -22.00 -14.68
C VAL A 176 -10.01 -22.23 -15.32
N ASN A 177 -10.93 -22.79 -14.56
CA ASN A 177 -12.31 -22.98 -14.97
C ASN A 177 -12.91 -21.57 -15.11
N VAL A 178 -12.78 -20.99 -16.31
CA VAL A 178 -13.40 -19.72 -16.68
C VAL A 178 -14.90 -19.94 -16.55
N ARG A 179 -15.50 -19.28 -15.57
CA ARG A 179 -16.97 -19.23 -15.44
C ARG A 179 -17.54 -18.78 -16.79
N PRO A 180 -18.62 -19.41 -17.29
CA PRO A 180 -19.20 -19.02 -18.56
C PRO A 180 -19.68 -17.56 -18.47
N ASP A 181 -19.04 -16.71 -19.27
CA ASP A 181 -19.49 -15.40 -19.74
C ASP A 181 -20.43 -14.61 -18.81
N ALA A 182 -19.87 -13.99 -17.77
CA ALA A 182 -20.51 -12.84 -17.14
C ALA A 182 -20.38 -11.63 -18.09
N GLN A 183 -21.08 -11.67 -19.22
CA GLN A 183 -21.24 -10.49 -20.07
C GLN A 183 -21.92 -9.41 -19.22
N LEU A 184 -21.34 -8.21 -19.20
CA LEU A 184 -21.94 -7.06 -18.53
C LEU A 184 -23.37 -6.90 -19.10
N PRO A 185 -24.42 -6.89 -18.25
CA PRO A 185 -25.77 -6.72 -18.74
C PRO A 185 -25.87 -5.34 -19.41
N VAL A 186 -25.99 -5.36 -20.74
CA VAL A 186 -26.24 -4.15 -21.52
C VAL A 186 -27.73 -3.85 -21.47
N PHE A 187 -28.08 -2.60 -21.22
CA PHE A 187 -29.47 -2.16 -21.27
C PHE A 187 -29.99 -2.31 -22.71
N ASN A 188 -31.24 -2.76 -22.88
CA ASN A 188 -31.83 -3.19 -24.17
C ASN A 188 -32.16 -2.03 -25.13
N ASN A 189 -31.29 -1.02 -25.25
CA ASN A 189 -31.56 0.22 -25.98
C ASN A 189 -30.35 0.70 -26.81
N GLN A 190 -29.54 -0.20 -27.34
CA GLN A 190 -28.43 0.15 -28.24
C GLN A 190 -28.87 0.04 -29.71
N PHE A 191 -29.10 1.20 -30.35
CA PHE A 191 -28.95 1.32 -31.80
C PHE A 191 -27.49 1.10 -32.15
N GLN A 192 -27.25 0.35 -33.22
CA GLN A 192 -25.94 -0.14 -33.65
C GLN A 192 -25.00 1.02 -34.03
N GLY A 193 -24.39 1.64 -33.02
CA GLY A 193 -23.32 2.62 -33.15
C GLY A 193 -21.99 1.91 -33.38
N SER A 194 -21.24 2.39 -34.37
CA SER A 194 -19.97 1.85 -34.85
C SER A 194 -19.03 1.44 -33.71
N GLN A 195 -18.50 0.22 -33.78
CA GLN A 195 -17.54 -0.30 -32.81
C GLN A 195 -16.25 0.54 -32.84
N PHE A 196 -16.06 1.36 -31.82
CA PHE A 196 -14.76 1.95 -31.52
C PHE A 196 -13.90 0.91 -30.80
N ASN A 197 -12.92 0.34 -31.52
CA ASN A 197 -11.84 -0.43 -30.92
C ASN A 197 -10.85 0.54 -30.23
N ALA A 198 -11.24 1.08 -29.09
CA ALA A 198 -10.30 1.69 -28.16
C ALA A 198 -9.63 0.54 -27.38
N GLN A 199 -8.31 0.39 -27.52
CA GLN A 199 -7.56 -0.46 -26.60
C GLN A 199 -7.69 0.16 -25.20
N VAL A 200 -8.48 -0.47 -24.35
CA VAL A 200 -8.64 -0.08 -22.95
C VAL A 200 -7.31 -0.38 -22.26
N GLU A 201 -6.48 0.64 -22.04
CA GLU A 201 -5.41 0.52 -21.07
C GLU A 201 -6.05 0.25 -19.70
N GLU A 202 -5.92 -0.99 -19.21
CA GLU A 202 -6.30 -1.33 -17.84
C GLU A 202 -5.48 -0.46 -16.88
N LYS A 203 -6.11 0.62 -16.42
CA LYS A 203 -5.59 1.41 -15.32
C LYS A 203 -5.67 0.52 -14.09
N VAL A 204 -4.54 -0.06 -13.68
CA VAL A 204 -4.45 -0.85 -12.44
C VAL A 204 -4.67 0.11 -11.27
N VAL A 205 -5.92 0.21 -10.82
CA VAL A 205 -6.26 0.94 -9.60
C VAL A 205 -6.17 -0.05 -8.45
N ASN A 206 -5.20 0.16 -7.57
CA ASN A 206 -5.05 -0.65 -6.38
C ASN A 206 -5.96 -0.11 -5.27
N TYR A 207 -6.99 -0.87 -4.91
CA TYR A 207 -7.90 -0.56 -3.82
C TYR A 207 -7.46 -1.30 -2.54
N PRO A 208 -7.75 -0.77 -1.34
CA PRO A 208 -7.42 -1.48 -0.12
C PRO A 208 -8.26 -2.76 -0.05
N THR A 209 -7.59 -3.88 0.22
CA THR A 209 -8.25 -5.16 0.48
C THR A 209 -8.80 -5.16 1.91
N ILE A 210 -10.10 -5.44 2.04
CA ILE A 210 -10.81 -5.42 3.31
C ILE A 210 -11.16 -6.87 3.66
N GLN A 211 -10.64 -7.36 4.79
CA GLN A 211 -11.01 -8.66 5.34
C GLN A 211 -12.37 -8.55 6.02
N TRP A 212 -13.29 -9.45 5.70
CA TRP A 212 -14.62 -9.50 6.28
C TRP A 212 -14.75 -10.62 7.31
N VAL A 213 -15.24 -10.26 8.49
CA VAL A 213 -15.59 -11.18 9.57
C VAL A 213 -17.11 -11.26 9.64
N ALA A 214 -17.66 -12.38 9.20
CA ALA A 214 -19.07 -12.67 9.32
C ALA A 214 -19.45 -12.98 10.77
N LYS A 215 -20.71 -12.73 11.14
CA LYS A 215 -21.21 -12.90 12.51
C LYS A 215 -21.10 -14.34 13.01
N ASN A 216 -21.31 -15.31 12.13
CA ASN A 216 -21.15 -16.73 12.43
C ASN A 216 -19.69 -17.16 12.67
N LEU A 217 -18.70 -16.37 12.25
CA LEU A 217 -17.27 -16.62 12.47
C LEU A 217 -16.73 -15.94 13.74
N GLN A 218 -17.58 -15.24 14.51
CA GLN A 218 -17.16 -14.45 15.66
C GLN A 218 -16.32 -15.23 16.68
N ALA A 219 -16.77 -16.43 17.09
CA ALA A 219 -16.06 -17.21 18.09
C ALA A 219 -14.66 -17.64 17.61
N GLU A 220 -14.54 -18.05 16.35
CA GLU A 220 -13.27 -18.44 15.74
C GLU A 220 -12.33 -17.24 15.59
N TYR A 221 -12.88 -16.08 15.22
CA TYR A 221 -12.15 -14.84 15.11
C TYR A 221 -11.57 -14.39 16.46
N LEU A 222 -12.37 -14.41 17.53
CA LEU A 222 -11.90 -14.05 18.87
C LEU A 222 -10.76 -14.95 19.37
N ALA A 223 -10.74 -16.22 18.94
CA ALA A 223 -9.66 -17.15 19.26
C ALA A 223 -8.39 -16.93 18.42
N ASN A 224 -8.54 -16.43 17.17
CA ASN A 224 -7.47 -16.40 16.17
C ASN A 224 -7.14 -15.01 15.62
N PHE A 225 -7.63 -13.92 16.20
CA PHE A 225 -7.42 -12.55 15.70
C PHE A 225 -5.94 -12.14 15.58
N GLN A 226 -5.04 -12.77 16.35
CA GLN A 226 -3.59 -12.55 16.24
C GLN A 226 -2.89 -13.48 15.25
N ASN A 227 -3.57 -14.52 14.74
CA ASN A 227 -2.98 -15.52 13.85
C ASN A 227 -3.07 -15.05 12.39
N PRO A 228 -1.94 -14.69 11.74
CA PRO A 228 -1.97 -14.21 10.36
C PRO A 228 -2.48 -15.25 9.35
N GLY A 229 -2.24 -16.54 9.63
CA GLY A 229 -2.69 -17.63 8.77
C GLY A 229 -4.22 -17.73 8.71
N TYR A 230 -4.90 -17.48 9.83
CA TYR A 230 -6.36 -17.40 9.89
C TYR A 230 -6.88 -16.14 9.20
N LEU A 231 -6.30 -14.97 9.51
CA LEU A 231 -6.72 -13.70 8.93
C LEU A 231 -6.63 -13.67 7.40
N ASN A 232 -5.64 -14.35 6.81
CA ASN A 232 -5.47 -14.44 5.36
C ASN A 232 -6.51 -15.35 4.66
N GLN A 233 -7.25 -16.17 5.41
CA GLN A 233 -8.30 -17.03 4.89
C GLN A 233 -9.68 -16.36 4.95
N LEU A 234 -9.81 -15.24 5.67
CA LEU A 234 -11.05 -14.49 5.74
C LEU A 234 -11.48 -14.02 4.35
N PRO A 235 -12.78 -14.03 4.03
CA PRO A 235 -13.29 -13.43 2.80
C PRO A 235 -12.82 -11.99 2.65
N VAL A 236 -12.50 -11.59 1.42
CA VAL A 236 -12.02 -10.24 1.12
C VAL A 236 -12.89 -9.55 0.09
N PHE A 237 -13.03 -8.24 0.23
CA PHE A 237 -13.64 -7.37 -0.77
C PHE A 237 -12.89 -6.05 -0.85
N GLN A 238 -13.21 -5.23 -1.84
CA GLN A 238 -12.58 -3.92 -2.06
C GLN A 238 -13.66 -2.84 -2.14
N LEU A 239 -13.38 -1.69 -1.54
CA LEU A 239 -14.20 -0.49 -1.66
C LEU A 239 -13.42 0.60 -2.39
N PRO A 240 -13.83 0.98 -3.62
CA PRO A 240 -13.09 1.94 -4.43
C PRO A 240 -12.95 3.35 -3.84
N ASN A 241 -13.88 3.75 -2.99
CA ASN A 241 -13.96 5.07 -2.38
C ASN A 241 -13.22 5.19 -1.04
N LEU A 242 -12.46 4.17 -0.63
CA LEU A 242 -11.79 4.15 0.66
C LEU A 242 -10.30 4.53 0.50
N PRO A 243 -9.75 5.45 1.32
CA PRO A 243 -8.35 5.84 1.21
C PRO A 243 -7.43 4.66 1.58
N MET A 244 -6.18 4.69 1.11
CA MET A 244 -5.21 3.65 1.46
C MET A 244 -5.06 3.52 2.98
N GLY A 245 -5.15 2.30 3.48
CA GLY A 245 -5.13 2.03 4.91
C GLY A 245 -5.34 0.57 5.22
N TYR A 246 -5.25 0.25 6.52
CA TYR A 246 -5.58 -1.06 7.04
C TYR A 246 -7.02 -1.06 7.51
N TYR A 247 -7.83 -1.94 6.93
CA TYR A 247 -9.25 -2.03 7.21
C TYR A 247 -9.66 -3.46 7.49
N ARG A 248 -10.67 -3.58 8.33
CA ARG A 248 -11.41 -4.81 8.56
C ARG A 248 -12.89 -4.48 8.61
N ALA A 249 -13.67 -5.44 8.15
CA ALA A 249 -15.10 -5.35 8.09
C ALA A 249 -15.73 -6.38 9.02
N PHE A 250 -16.78 -5.97 9.72
CA PHE A 250 -17.52 -6.81 10.65
C PHE A 250 -19.00 -6.77 10.31
N GLU A 251 -19.66 -7.92 10.34
CA GLU A 251 -21.11 -7.98 10.17
C GLU A 251 -21.82 -7.42 11.42
N SER A 252 -22.76 -6.50 11.23
CA SER A 252 -23.45 -5.82 12.31
C SER A 252 -24.52 -6.70 12.95
N GLY A 253 -24.66 -6.58 14.27
CA GLY A 253 -25.70 -7.25 15.03
C GLY A 253 -26.98 -6.43 15.15
N SER A 254 -27.62 -6.55 16.31
CA SER A 254 -28.80 -5.77 16.72
C SER A 254 -28.43 -4.39 17.30
N ASP A 255 -27.13 -4.13 17.46
CA ASP A 255 -26.53 -2.91 17.96
C ASP A 255 -26.39 -1.81 16.90
N PHE A 256 -26.81 -2.09 15.66
CA PHE A 256 -26.81 -1.16 14.54
C PHE A 256 -28.18 -1.08 13.88
N ALA A 257 -28.54 0.09 13.34
CA ALA A 257 -29.85 0.35 12.75
C ALA A 257 -30.22 -0.58 11.58
N TYR A 258 -29.22 -1.13 10.89
CA TYR A 258 -29.40 -2.01 9.74
C TYR A 258 -28.79 -3.40 10.02
N PRO A 259 -29.56 -4.37 10.53
CA PRO A 259 -29.02 -5.68 10.90
C PRO A 259 -28.47 -6.44 9.68
N GLY A 260 -27.33 -7.12 9.85
CA GLY A 260 -26.64 -7.82 8.76
C GLY A 260 -25.87 -6.90 7.80
N SER A 261 -25.70 -5.62 8.14
CA SER A 261 -24.84 -4.71 7.40
C SER A 261 -23.37 -5.01 7.66
N ILE A 262 -22.51 -4.63 6.73
CA ILE A 262 -21.07 -4.76 6.88
C ILE A 262 -20.49 -3.42 7.32
N LEU A 263 -19.98 -3.35 8.54
CA LEU A 263 -19.32 -2.17 9.10
C LEU A 263 -17.83 -2.23 8.80
N VAL A 264 -17.30 -1.23 8.11
CA VAL A 264 -15.88 -1.13 7.73
C VAL A 264 -15.18 -0.14 8.64
N GLY A 265 -14.19 -0.64 9.37
CA GLY A 265 -13.39 0.16 10.30
C GLY A 265 -11.91 0.16 9.98
N THR A 266 -11.20 1.20 10.41
CA THR A 266 -9.74 1.27 10.40
C THR A 266 -9.16 1.06 11.79
N PHE A 267 -8.02 0.38 11.88
CA PHE A 267 -7.46 -0.06 13.15
C PHE A 267 -6.94 1.11 14.00
N VAL A 268 -7.43 1.21 15.23
CA VAL A 268 -6.98 2.19 16.23
C VAL A 268 -5.93 1.52 17.11
N ARG A 269 -4.67 1.95 16.98
CA ARG A 269 -3.54 1.36 17.72
C ARG A 269 -3.47 1.83 19.17
N ASN A 270 -3.88 3.07 19.41
CA ASN A 270 -3.70 3.73 20.69
C ASN A 270 -5.06 4.12 21.26
N TRP A 271 -5.34 3.68 22.48
CA TRP A 271 -6.59 3.97 23.18
C TRP A 271 -6.76 5.46 23.52
N TYR A 272 -5.68 6.25 23.53
CA TYR A 272 -5.76 7.71 23.63
C TYR A 272 -6.34 8.38 22.36
N ASP A 273 -6.32 7.69 21.21
CA ASP A 273 -6.84 8.23 19.95
C ASP A 273 -8.35 8.01 19.80
N ILE A 274 -8.97 7.27 20.74
CA ILE A 274 -10.42 7.10 20.83
C ILE A 274 -11.01 8.43 21.28
N LYS A 275 -11.85 9.00 20.42
CA LYS A 275 -12.52 10.28 20.62
C LYS A 275 -13.90 10.05 21.21
N ASP A 276 -14.24 10.88 22.17
CA ASP A 276 -15.54 10.85 22.82
C ASP A 276 -16.66 11.20 21.83
N GLY A 277 -17.78 10.48 21.93
CA GLY A 277 -18.95 10.68 21.07
C GLY A 277 -18.77 10.17 19.64
N MET A 278 -17.66 9.49 19.33
CA MET A 278 -17.44 8.88 18.02
C MET A 278 -17.76 7.38 18.03
N GLN A 279 -18.11 6.86 16.86
CA GLN A 279 -18.57 5.48 16.67
C GLN A 279 -17.40 4.55 16.31
N TYR A 280 -17.31 3.43 17.01
CA TYR A 280 -16.25 2.44 16.84
C TYR A 280 -16.83 1.02 16.88
N ILE A 281 -16.05 0.08 16.34
CA ILE A 281 -16.25 -1.35 16.54
C ILE A 281 -15.24 -1.81 17.58
N PHE A 282 -15.73 -2.42 18.66
CA PHE A 282 -14.93 -2.95 19.74
C PHE A 282 -14.95 -4.47 19.68
N VAL A 283 -13.77 -5.09 19.65
CA VAL A 283 -13.64 -6.54 19.81
C VAL A 283 -13.34 -6.82 21.27
N LEU A 284 -14.29 -7.42 21.97
CA LEU A 284 -14.29 -7.64 23.41
C LEU A 284 -14.20 -9.12 23.74
N ARG A 285 -13.46 -9.48 24.80
CA ARG A 285 -13.27 -10.88 25.22
C ARG A 285 -14.59 -11.60 25.55
N GLY A 286 -15.54 -10.92 26.20
CA GLY A 286 -16.81 -11.52 26.64
C GLY A 286 -18.00 -11.29 25.72
N HIS A 287 -18.00 -10.19 24.94
CA HIS A 287 -19.16 -9.74 24.17
C HIS A 287 -18.99 -9.91 22.65
N GLY A 288 -17.81 -10.33 22.19
CA GLY A 288 -17.48 -10.39 20.77
C GLY A 288 -17.24 -9.02 20.17
N PHE A 289 -17.55 -8.85 18.89
CA PHE A 289 -17.45 -7.54 18.26
C PHE A 289 -18.77 -6.78 18.34
N VAL A 290 -18.71 -5.53 18.82
CA VAL A 290 -19.87 -4.67 19.01
C VAL A 290 -19.63 -3.30 18.41
N TYR A 291 -20.67 -2.68 17.86
CA TYR A 291 -20.69 -1.32 17.36
C TYR A 291 -21.29 -0.37 18.41
N ARG A 292 -20.51 0.63 18.82
CA ARG A 292 -20.86 1.53 19.92
C ARG A 292 -20.29 2.93 19.74
N THR A 293 -20.98 3.91 20.30
CA THR A 293 -20.44 5.25 20.55
C THR A 293 -19.60 5.21 21.82
N ALA A 294 -18.36 5.68 21.74
CA ALA A 294 -17.39 5.54 22.82
C ALA A 294 -17.23 6.84 23.63
N PHE A 295 -17.08 6.71 24.94
CA PHE A 295 -16.65 7.76 25.86
C PHE A 295 -15.45 7.29 26.66
N ASN A 296 -14.31 7.96 26.46
CA ASN A 296 -13.01 7.57 26.93
C ASN A 296 -12.75 8.06 28.36
N GLN A 297 -13.04 7.18 29.33
CA GLN A 297 -12.78 7.43 30.75
C GLN A 297 -11.51 6.73 31.25
N VAL A 298 -10.66 6.25 30.34
CA VAL A 298 -9.50 5.41 30.67
C VAL A 298 -8.51 6.15 31.59
N LYS A 299 -8.35 7.46 31.41
CA LYS A 299 -7.46 8.29 32.26
C LYS A 299 -7.92 8.40 33.71
N THR A 300 -9.22 8.31 33.97
CA THR A 300 -9.81 8.58 35.29
C THR A 300 -10.15 7.29 36.02
N SER A 301 -10.76 6.33 35.32
CA SER A 301 -11.32 5.10 35.90
C SER A 301 -10.83 3.82 35.21
N GLY A 302 -10.04 3.93 34.12
CA GLY A 302 -9.52 2.77 33.40
C GLY A 302 -10.57 2.02 32.55
N ILE A 303 -11.74 2.63 32.33
CA ILE A 303 -12.85 2.04 31.58
C ILE A 303 -13.19 2.85 30.32
N LEU A 304 -13.84 2.18 29.38
CA LEU A 304 -14.55 2.78 28.26
C LEU A 304 -16.04 2.65 28.51
N LEU A 305 -16.77 3.77 28.46
CA LEU A 305 -18.23 3.76 28.49
C LEU A 305 -18.74 3.69 27.06
N LEU A 306 -19.49 2.64 26.74
CA LEU A 306 -19.98 2.34 25.41
C LEU A 306 -21.50 2.50 25.36
N THR A 307 -21.99 3.33 24.45
CA THR A 307 -23.42 3.67 24.32
C THR A 307 -23.94 3.33 22.92
N SER A 308 -25.26 3.28 22.75
CA SER A 308 -25.92 2.97 21.48
C SER A 308 -27.00 4.00 21.16
N ASP A 309 -27.17 4.28 19.88
CA ASP A 309 -28.29 5.10 19.39
C ASP A 309 -29.61 4.29 19.30
N VAL A 310 -29.55 2.98 19.52
CA VAL A 310 -30.71 2.07 19.51
C VAL A 310 -31.30 2.00 20.92
N ALA A 311 -32.57 2.38 21.07
CA ALA A 311 -33.24 2.56 22.37
C ALA A 311 -33.35 1.27 23.23
N ASP A 312 -33.14 0.10 22.66
CA ASP A 312 -33.24 -1.20 23.35
C ASP A 312 -31.87 -1.75 23.79
N VAL A 313 -30.84 -0.92 23.77
CA VAL A 313 -29.48 -1.38 24.03
C VAL A 313 -28.82 -0.59 25.15
N GLU A 314 -28.57 -1.29 26.25
CA GLU A 314 -27.99 -0.72 27.46
C GLU A 314 -26.54 -0.24 27.25
N GLU A 315 -26.17 0.76 28.05
CA GLU A 315 -24.80 1.23 28.16
C GLU A 315 -23.92 0.14 28.77
N LEU A 316 -22.71 -0.02 28.21
CA LEU A 316 -21.76 -1.03 28.65
C LEU A 316 -20.49 -0.36 29.14
N GLU A 317 -20.16 -0.58 30.40
CA GLU A 317 -18.86 -0.23 30.97
C GLU A 317 -17.85 -1.35 30.70
N VAL A 318 -16.81 -1.04 29.93
CA VAL A 318 -15.81 -2.03 29.53
C VAL A 318 -14.45 -1.66 30.11
N PRO A 319 -13.87 -2.50 30.98
CA PRO A 319 -12.48 -2.37 31.41
C PRO A 319 -11.53 -2.48 30.21
N LEU A 320 -10.48 -1.65 30.16
CA LEU A 320 -9.54 -1.66 29.05
C LEU A 320 -8.90 -3.05 28.78
N GLN A 321 -8.72 -3.86 29.82
CA GLN A 321 -8.19 -5.23 29.75
C GLN A 321 -9.05 -6.22 28.94
N ASP A 322 -10.35 -5.93 28.79
CA ASP A 322 -11.29 -6.78 28.06
C ASP A 322 -11.39 -6.40 26.58
N VAL A 323 -10.77 -5.28 26.19
CA VAL A 323 -10.72 -4.79 24.82
C VAL A 323 -9.53 -5.41 24.10
N GLN A 324 -9.81 -6.20 23.07
CA GLN A 324 -8.81 -6.89 22.26
C GLN A 324 -8.41 -6.06 21.03
N GLU A 325 -9.38 -5.43 20.36
CA GLU A 325 -9.16 -4.53 19.22
C GLU A 325 -10.19 -3.39 19.20
N VAL A 326 -9.81 -2.26 18.61
CA VAL A 326 -10.70 -1.11 18.39
C VAL A 326 -10.57 -0.64 16.95
N TRP A 327 -11.69 -0.39 16.29
CA TRP A 327 -11.75 0.03 14.90
C TRP A 327 -12.64 1.26 14.75
N GLU A 328 -12.09 2.34 14.19
CA GLU A 328 -12.86 3.55 13.88
C GLU A 328 -13.68 3.32 12.60
N VAL A 329 -15.00 3.47 12.69
CA VAL A 329 -15.89 3.22 11.54
C VAL A 329 -15.71 4.31 10.48
N LYS A 330 -15.48 3.88 9.23
CA LYS A 330 -15.32 4.78 8.07
C LYS A 330 -16.42 4.63 7.03
N ALA A 331 -17.01 3.45 6.95
CA ALA A 331 -18.10 3.16 6.03
C ALA A 331 -18.95 2.01 6.56
N PHE A 332 -20.16 1.90 6.03
CA PHE A 332 -20.97 0.69 6.16
C PHE A 332 -21.58 0.34 4.80
N VAL A 333 -21.85 -0.95 4.60
CA VAL A 333 -22.51 -1.47 3.42
C VAL A 333 -23.75 -2.22 3.89
N SER A 334 -24.92 -1.73 3.50
CA SER A 334 -26.20 -2.37 3.80
C SER A 334 -26.82 -2.89 2.51
N LEU A 335 -27.37 -4.11 2.55
CA LEU A 335 -28.26 -4.62 1.51
C LEU A 335 -29.72 -4.17 1.74
N GLN A 336 -30.03 -3.71 2.95
CA GLN A 336 -31.31 -3.10 3.27
C GLN A 336 -31.29 -1.65 2.82
N LEU A 337 -32.25 -1.28 1.96
CA LEU A 337 -32.43 0.10 1.56
C LEU A 337 -33.07 0.88 2.72
N PRO A 338 -32.62 2.12 2.98
CA PRO A 338 -33.28 2.97 3.95
C PRO A 338 -34.74 3.18 3.53
N THR A 339 -35.66 3.04 4.47
CA THR A 339 -37.04 3.43 4.21
C THR A 339 -37.08 4.94 3.98
N PRO A 340 -37.77 5.41 2.92
CA PRO A 340 -37.86 6.85 2.67
C PRO A 340 -38.53 7.50 3.89
N GLN A 341 -37.80 8.40 4.56
CA GLN A 341 -38.41 9.15 5.64
C GLN A 341 -39.48 10.06 5.03
N PRO A 342 -40.69 10.14 5.63
CA PRO A 342 -41.68 11.10 5.20
C PRO A 342 -41.07 12.50 5.25
N SER A 343 -41.31 13.32 4.22
CA SER A 343 -40.78 14.67 4.20
C SER A 343 -41.29 15.44 5.43
N LEU A 344 -40.42 16.26 6.02
CA LEU A 344 -40.79 17.15 7.13
C LEU A 344 -42.03 18.01 6.78
N GLU A 345 -42.17 18.39 5.51
CA GLU A 345 -43.37 19.08 5.00
C GLU A 345 -44.64 18.22 5.09
N ARG A 346 -44.55 16.91 4.81
CA ARG A 346 -45.71 16.02 4.94
C ARG A 346 -46.10 15.85 6.41
N VAL A 347 -45.11 15.78 7.30
CA VAL A 347 -45.34 15.70 8.74
C VAL A 347 -45.93 17.01 9.28
N SER A 348 -45.44 18.17 8.84
CA SER A 348 -46.01 19.47 9.28
C SER A 348 -47.44 19.63 8.80
N LEU A 349 -47.74 19.28 7.55
CA LEU A 349 -49.10 19.34 7.02
C LEU A 349 -50.06 18.42 7.79
N LEU A 350 -49.61 17.20 8.16
CA LEU A 350 -50.41 16.29 8.97
C LEU A 350 -50.64 16.82 10.40
N VAL A 351 -49.65 17.49 10.99
CA VAL A 351 -49.79 18.14 12.30
C VAL A 351 -50.77 19.31 12.23
N ASP A 352 -50.70 20.12 11.18
CA ASP A 352 -51.61 21.24 10.95
C ASP A 352 -53.06 20.75 10.71
N GLU A 353 -53.23 19.67 9.95
CA GLU A 353 -54.53 19.02 9.73
C GLU A 353 -55.11 18.45 11.04
N LEU A 354 -54.29 17.77 11.85
CA LEU A 354 -54.67 17.30 13.18
C LEU A 354 -55.04 18.45 14.14
N GLN A 355 -54.30 19.57 14.10
CA GLN A 355 -54.64 20.75 14.89
C GLN A 355 -55.96 21.36 14.45
N GLN A 356 -56.26 21.40 13.15
CA GLN A 356 -57.54 21.87 12.64
C GLN A 356 -58.70 20.97 13.09
N GLU A 357 -58.56 19.65 13.01
CA GLU A 357 -59.59 18.73 13.49
C GLU A 357 -59.80 18.86 15.01
N LEU A 358 -58.74 18.93 15.80
CA LEU A 358 -58.85 19.13 17.25
C LEU A 358 -59.54 20.45 17.61
N ASN A 359 -59.29 21.53 16.87
CA ASN A 359 -59.95 22.81 17.08
C ASN A 359 -61.43 22.79 16.68
N GLN A 360 -61.81 22.00 15.67
CA GLN A 360 -63.22 21.80 15.31
C GLN A 360 -63.99 21.04 16.39
N TYR A 361 -63.37 20.06 17.05
CA TYR A 361 -64.01 19.32 18.15
C TYR A 361 -64.04 20.06 19.48
N ARG A 362 -63.30 21.17 19.61
CA ARG A 362 -63.22 21.98 20.83
C ARG A 362 -64.20 23.16 20.84
N SER A 363 -64.88 23.41 19.72
CA SER A 363 -65.97 24.39 19.56
C SER A 363 -67.30 23.68 19.61
#